data_AF-A0A8K0PLE2-F1
#
_entry.id   AF-A0A8K0PLE2-F1
#
_cell.length_a   1.000
_cell.length_b   1.000
_cell.length_c   1.000
_cell.angle_alpha   90.00
_cell.angle_beta   90.00
_cell.angle_gamma   90.00
#
_symmetry.space_group_name_H-M   'P 1'
#
loop_
_entity.id
_entity.type
_entity.pdbx_description
1 polymer ?
#
loop_
_entity_poly.entity_id
_entity_poly.type
_entity_poly.pdbx_seq_one_letter_code
_entity_poly.pdbx_strand_id
1 'polypeptide(L)'
;MTENHPKETWVKLYESVMTSVVSNARLLERDWKHEVEPVPTFFNRIEGGHHREQHMASLWRTTQGLHQSRKLLRLHRELEPPLGVKEEPTTTAEPPSSEKTGFSRLTPTFIIRDKACLGVTREELAALILIMGVTLPKLETYTYVWGVGGFGLSVDISHTDAAWCIRIFQGLRLVRHAPSMGSGYTTLMAKHLACGSVPFAKTQSWILSVYLTDQVLDALKAGSYVIDKRAFGGDSLEFLRRLPGDKLVDAFYGTEDIEAFGTKFEPGSILHSTGDLAGKWSRAVTEIAFGGLVPQASPNVVSAVKFTVGGSNLNGCVENLELLVDELHRPEKDNALFGENVQKRCRATGHSFVNYTFPSENSNPTDASAIFSRYSNLLERVVALAVGQPREQGKPVHLDAQGSETPGVNERDIFEDAASNIQTVYEAVLDVEPDTSNDSITPPSVATEDLGKALEGVINNIKGKRAVSLSDCTIIIRCVLAAWAFTVPLVEVKQAADSTTVRVGGKIPNEIVLANLPPVLALC
;
A
#
# COMPACT_ATOMS: atom_id res chain seq x y z
N MET A 1 29.22 32.19 8.27
CA MET A 1 29.48 31.76 9.66
C MET A 1 28.93 30.35 9.80
N THR A 2 29.80 29.46 10.24
CA THR A 2 29.72 28.01 10.18
C THR A 2 28.67 27.40 11.12
N GLU A 3 28.22 26.22 10.67
CA GLU A 3 27.27 25.27 11.26
C GLU A 3 27.57 24.88 12.72
N ASN A 4 26.52 24.57 13.47
CA ASN A 4 26.56 23.59 14.57
C ASN A 4 25.28 22.74 14.49
N HIS A 5 25.35 21.66 13.73
CA HIS A 5 24.34 20.59 13.70
C HIS A 5 24.72 19.50 14.72
N PRO A 6 23.78 19.00 15.54
CA PRO A 6 24.03 17.91 16.48
C PRO A 6 23.94 16.57 15.72
N LYS A 7 25.02 16.19 15.02
CA LYS A 7 25.11 14.88 14.34
C LYS A 7 25.87 13.80 15.14
N GLU A 8 26.44 14.13 16.30
CA GLU A 8 27.28 13.20 17.05
C GLU A 8 26.59 12.39 18.18
N THR A 9 25.34 12.68 18.54
CA THR A 9 24.72 12.08 19.74
C THR A 9 24.14 10.68 19.52
N TRP A 10 23.59 10.37 18.35
CA TRP A 10 22.95 9.07 18.09
C TRP A 10 23.95 7.92 17.90
N VAL A 11 25.10 8.20 17.30
CA VAL A 11 26.16 7.20 17.10
C VAL A 11 26.77 6.78 18.44
N LYS A 12 27.05 7.75 19.33
CA LYS A 12 27.58 7.46 20.68
C LYS A 12 26.59 6.68 21.55
N LEU A 13 25.29 6.96 21.42
CA LEU A 13 24.24 6.19 22.11
C LEU A 13 24.14 4.75 21.57
N TYR A 14 24.17 4.58 20.26
CA TYR A 14 24.15 3.26 19.61
C TYR A 14 25.38 2.43 19.99
N GLU A 15 26.58 3.01 19.96
CA GLU A 15 27.83 2.34 20.37
C GLU A 15 27.80 1.95 21.86
N SER A 16 27.30 2.81 22.74
CA SER A 16 27.18 2.51 24.18
C SER A 16 26.20 1.36 24.44
N VAL A 17 25.06 1.34 23.74
CA VAL A 17 24.06 0.27 23.86
C VAL A 17 24.64 -1.06 23.35
N MET A 18 25.26 -1.06 22.16
CA MET A 18 25.80 -2.28 21.57
C MET A 18 27.01 -2.82 22.35
N THR A 19 27.86 -1.95 22.90
CA THR A 19 29.00 -2.36 23.76
C THR A 19 28.51 -2.98 25.07
N SER A 20 27.42 -2.45 25.65
CA SER A 20 26.80 -3.01 26.84
C SER A 20 26.11 -4.36 26.56
N VAL A 21 25.44 -4.51 25.42
CA VAL A 21 24.83 -5.79 24.98
C VAL A 21 25.90 -6.87 24.79
N VAL A 22 27.01 -6.56 24.11
CA VAL A 22 28.11 -7.52 23.89
C VAL A 22 28.80 -7.90 25.20
N SER A 23 29.00 -6.95 26.11
CA SER A 23 29.63 -7.20 27.41
C SER A 23 28.74 -8.07 28.31
N ASN A 24 27.42 -7.88 28.24
CA ASN A 24 26.46 -8.65 29.02
C ASN A 24 26.14 -10.03 28.43
N ALA A 25 26.27 -10.22 27.11
CA ALA A 25 26.18 -11.55 26.49
C ALA A 25 27.26 -12.50 27.04
N ARG A 26 28.47 -11.99 27.29
CA ARG A 26 29.58 -12.76 27.90
C ARG A 26 29.35 -13.07 29.39
N LEU A 27 28.60 -12.24 30.10
CA LEU A 27 28.20 -12.49 31.49
C LEU A 27 27.08 -13.55 31.57
N LEU A 28 26.10 -13.49 30.66
CA LEU A 28 25.03 -14.49 30.54
C LEU A 28 25.57 -15.90 30.21
N GLU A 29 26.60 -15.99 29.37
CA GLU A 29 27.26 -17.27 29.05
C GLU A 29 28.00 -17.88 30.26
N ARG A 30 28.40 -17.06 31.24
CA ARG A 30 29.03 -17.49 32.50
C ARG A 30 27.99 -17.97 33.51
N ASP A 31 26.90 -17.24 33.67
CA ASP A 31 25.86 -17.56 34.66
C ASP A 31 25.04 -18.81 34.24
N TRP A 32 24.81 -19.00 32.94
CA TRP A 32 24.07 -20.16 32.41
C TRP A 32 24.79 -21.49 32.66
N LYS A 33 26.12 -21.51 32.84
CA LYS A 33 26.87 -22.73 33.15
C LYS A 33 26.74 -23.20 34.60
N HIS A 34 26.03 -22.46 35.46
CA HIS A 34 25.94 -22.75 36.89
C HIS A 34 24.54 -23.11 37.42
N GLU A 35 23.50 -23.07 36.59
CA GLU A 35 22.15 -23.49 37.01
C GLU A 35 21.61 -24.60 36.10
N VAL A 36 21.93 -25.84 36.46
CA VAL A 36 21.22 -27.03 35.99
C VAL A 36 20.69 -27.78 37.20
N GLU A 37 19.43 -27.52 37.57
CA GLU A 37 18.56 -28.53 38.21
C GLU A 37 17.12 -28.39 37.69
N PRO A 38 16.43 -29.51 37.38
CA PRO A 38 15.14 -29.48 36.71
C PRO A 38 13.97 -29.34 37.70
N VAL A 39 12.88 -28.71 37.27
CA VAL A 39 11.58 -28.68 37.96
C VAL A 39 10.58 -29.59 37.20
N PRO A 40 10.46 -30.90 37.52
CA PRO A 40 9.53 -31.78 36.80
C PRO A 40 8.22 -32.08 37.56
N THR A 41 8.05 -31.65 38.81
CA THR A 41 6.94 -32.19 39.65
C THR A 41 5.60 -31.46 39.52
N PHE A 42 5.55 -30.26 38.93
CA PHE A 42 4.28 -29.52 38.79
C PHE A 42 3.50 -29.88 37.50
N PHE A 43 4.16 -30.37 36.46
CA PHE A 43 3.59 -30.42 35.10
C PHE A 43 2.92 -31.74 34.70
N ASN A 44 2.98 -32.76 35.55
CA ASN A 44 2.34 -34.06 35.26
C ASN A 44 0.83 -34.09 35.56
N ARG A 45 0.18 -32.94 35.81
CA ARG A 45 -1.25 -32.87 36.19
C ARG A 45 -2.16 -32.08 35.24
N ILE A 46 -1.66 -31.60 34.10
CA ILE A 46 -2.48 -30.86 33.13
C ILE A 46 -2.86 -31.81 31.98
N GLU A 47 -4.11 -32.27 31.97
CA GLU A 47 -4.67 -33.06 30.86
C GLU A 47 -5.04 -32.14 29.69
N GLY A 48 -4.46 -32.42 28.51
CA GLY A 48 -4.74 -31.72 27.25
C GLY A 48 -3.57 -30.90 26.71
N GLY A 49 -2.97 -31.35 25.60
CA GLY A 49 -1.82 -30.67 24.96
C GLY A 49 -2.10 -29.22 24.55
N HIS A 50 -3.33 -28.92 24.12
CA HIS A 50 -3.73 -27.57 23.70
C HIS A 50 -3.86 -26.58 24.86
N HIS A 51 -4.36 -27.03 26.02
CA HIS A 51 -4.46 -26.21 27.23
C HIS A 51 -3.08 -25.94 27.85
N ARG A 52 -2.17 -26.92 27.72
CA ARG A 52 -0.77 -26.83 28.18
C ARG A 52 0.02 -25.79 27.39
N GLU A 53 -0.13 -25.73 26.06
CA GLU A 53 0.58 -24.76 25.21
C GLU A 53 0.13 -23.32 25.46
N GLN A 54 -1.18 -23.07 25.60
CA GLN A 54 -1.71 -21.73 25.90
C GLN A 54 -1.26 -21.23 27.28
N HIS A 55 -1.28 -22.10 28.30
CA HIS A 55 -0.77 -21.75 29.63
C HIS A 55 0.74 -21.54 29.63
N MET A 56 1.51 -22.39 28.94
CA MET A 56 2.97 -22.23 28.82
C MET A 56 3.32 -20.89 28.14
N ALA A 57 2.68 -20.56 27.03
CA ALA A 57 2.94 -19.31 26.31
C ALA A 57 2.54 -18.07 27.13
N SER A 58 1.46 -18.14 27.91
CA SER A 58 1.01 -17.05 28.80
C SER A 58 1.94 -16.87 30.01
N LEU A 59 2.32 -17.98 30.66
CA LEU A 59 3.17 -17.96 31.84
C LEU A 59 4.61 -17.56 31.50
N TRP A 60 5.15 -18.03 30.37
CA TRP A 60 6.46 -17.60 29.85
C TRP A 60 6.46 -16.12 29.50
N ARG A 61 5.44 -15.62 28.79
CA ARG A 61 5.29 -14.18 28.49
C ARG A 61 5.26 -13.33 29.75
N THR A 62 4.53 -13.78 30.77
CA THR A 62 4.39 -13.05 32.04
C THR A 62 5.71 -13.03 32.82
N THR A 63 6.39 -14.17 32.90
CA THR A 63 7.60 -14.32 33.72
C THR A 63 8.81 -13.65 33.07
N GLN A 64 9.00 -13.81 31.77
CA GLN A 64 10.10 -13.19 31.02
C GLN A 64 9.89 -11.68 30.89
N GLY A 65 8.65 -11.23 30.65
CA GLY A 65 8.30 -9.81 30.60
C GLY A 65 8.53 -9.09 31.93
N LEU A 66 8.15 -9.70 33.06
CA LEU A 66 8.40 -9.14 34.39
C LEU A 66 9.90 -9.09 34.74
N HIS A 67 10.66 -10.12 34.35
CA HIS A 67 12.09 -10.18 34.63
C HIS A 67 12.88 -9.13 33.81
N GLN A 68 12.58 -9.01 32.52
CA GLN A 68 13.24 -8.02 31.65
C GLN A 68 12.83 -6.58 31.99
N SER A 69 11.55 -6.33 32.29
CA SER A 69 11.08 -4.99 32.68
C SER A 69 11.74 -4.52 33.98
N ARG A 70 11.88 -5.40 34.98
CA ARG A 70 12.63 -5.10 36.22
C ARG A 70 14.12 -4.84 35.97
N LYS A 71 14.74 -5.55 35.03
CA LYS A 71 16.16 -5.39 34.69
C LYS A 71 16.42 -4.07 33.93
N LEU A 72 15.54 -3.70 33.00
CA LEU A 72 15.60 -2.41 32.29
C LEU A 72 15.34 -1.21 33.21
N LEU A 73 14.37 -1.33 34.14
CA LEU A 73 14.14 -0.31 35.17
C LEU A 73 15.34 -0.12 36.10
N ARG A 74 16.09 -1.20 36.38
CA ARG A 74 17.32 -1.13 37.19
C ARG A 74 18.45 -0.41 36.45
N LEU A 75 18.66 -0.74 35.18
CA LEU A 75 19.66 -0.08 34.32
C LEU A 75 19.35 1.41 34.09
N HIS A 76 18.07 1.78 33.99
CA HIS A 76 17.69 3.19 33.90
C HIS A 76 18.09 3.97 35.16
N ARG A 77 17.83 3.41 36.35
CA ARG A 77 18.24 4.04 37.62
C ARG A 77 19.77 4.15 37.76
N GLU A 78 20.52 3.29 37.09
CA GLU A 78 21.98 3.33 37.08
C GLU A 78 22.53 4.34 36.05
N LEU A 79 21.73 4.71 35.04
CA LEU A 79 22.08 5.69 34.01
C LEU A 79 21.56 7.11 34.33
N GLU A 80 20.64 7.26 35.28
CA GLU A 80 20.30 8.58 35.83
C GLU A 80 21.54 9.16 36.54
N PRO A 81 22.04 10.35 36.12
CA PRO A 81 23.16 10.97 36.80
C PRO A 81 22.77 11.24 38.27
N PRO A 82 23.71 11.08 39.23
CA PRO A 82 23.43 11.33 40.63
C PRO A 82 22.95 12.77 40.79
N LEU A 83 21.73 12.93 41.32
CA LEU A 83 21.13 14.23 41.67
C LEU A 83 22.08 14.98 42.61
N GLY A 84 22.84 15.90 42.05
CA GLY A 84 23.99 16.49 42.72
C GLY A 84 24.30 17.90 42.24
N VAL A 85 23.30 18.80 42.18
CA VAL A 85 23.48 20.24 42.43
C VAL A 85 22.20 20.77 43.07
N LYS A 86 22.31 21.29 44.30
CA LYS A 86 21.27 22.11 44.94
C LYS A 86 21.21 23.44 44.19
N GLU A 87 20.20 23.64 43.35
CA GLU A 87 19.79 24.99 42.95
C GLU A 87 18.66 25.45 43.89
N GLU A 88 18.81 26.69 44.37
CA GLU A 88 17.94 27.34 45.35
C GLU A 88 16.51 27.53 44.83
N PRO A 89 15.51 27.57 45.73
CA PRO A 89 14.11 27.61 45.34
C PRO A 89 13.71 29.03 44.92
N THR A 90 13.61 29.28 43.61
CA THR A 90 12.79 30.37 43.09
C THR A 90 11.38 29.89 42.77
N THR A 91 10.45 30.57 43.42
CA THR A 91 8.99 30.45 43.46
C THR A 91 8.26 30.27 42.12
N THR A 92 7.37 29.26 42.11
CA THR A 92 6.07 29.18 41.43
C THR A 92 6.03 29.31 39.89
N ALA A 93 6.28 28.18 39.21
CA ALA A 93 5.49 27.74 38.06
C ALA A 93 5.56 26.20 38.00
N GLU A 94 4.41 25.51 38.00
CA GLU A 94 4.35 24.05 37.89
C GLU A 94 5.04 23.59 36.59
N PRO A 95 6.03 22.68 36.66
CA PRO A 95 6.62 22.12 35.46
C PRO A 95 5.62 21.17 34.79
N PRO A 96 5.50 21.19 33.45
CA PRO A 96 4.66 20.24 32.73
C PRO A 96 5.14 18.82 33.01
N SER A 97 4.25 17.98 33.53
CA SER A 97 4.50 16.59 33.92
C SER A 97 4.69 15.64 32.72
N SER A 98 5.60 15.93 31.79
CA SER A 98 5.65 15.26 30.47
C SER A 98 6.74 14.21 30.27
N GLU A 99 7.49 13.77 31.29
CA GLU A 99 8.65 12.87 31.05
C GLU A 99 8.43 11.38 31.32
N LYS A 100 7.23 10.94 31.75
CA LYS A 100 6.98 9.50 32.02
C LYS A 100 6.65 8.64 30.79
N THR A 101 6.72 9.18 29.58
CA THR A 101 6.30 8.47 28.34
C THR A 101 7.42 7.73 27.60
N GLY A 102 8.66 7.76 28.09
CA GLY A 102 9.82 7.24 27.34
C GLY A 102 9.80 5.73 27.05
N PHE A 103 9.35 4.91 28.01
CA PHE A 103 9.49 3.44 27.93
C PHE A 103 8.17 2.68 27.78
N SER A 104 7.02 3.33 27.99
CA SER A 104 5.71 2.71 27.80
C SER A 104 5.41 2.35 26.34
N ARG A 105 6.26 2.80 25.40
CA ARG A 105 6.17 2.53 23.97
C ARG A 105 7.12 1.42 23.48
N LEU A 106 7.95 0.86 24.35
CA LEU A 106 8.84 -0.23 23.93
C LEU A 106 8.08 -1.54 23.81
N THR A 107 8.08 -2.11 22.62
CA THR A 107 7.56 -3.46 22.37
C THR A 107 8.49 -4.47 23.04
N PRO A 108 7.95 -5.44 23.80
CA PRO A 108 8.77 -6.50 24.39
C PRO A 108 9.47 -7.31 23.30
N THR A 109 10.79 -7.46 23.43
CA THR A 109 11.63 -8.28 22.55
C THR A 109 11.94 -9.62 23.21
N PHE A 110 11.78 -10.71 22.48
CA PHE A 110 12.18 -12.04 22.93
C PHE A 110 13.58 -12.37 22.39
N ILE A 111 14.32 -13.27 23.03
CA ILE A 111 15.57 -13.78 22.46
C ILE A 111 15.32 -15.20 21.98
N ILE A 112 15.50 -15.44 20.68
CA ILE A 112 15.43 -16.77 20.07
C ILE A 112 16.75 -17.01 19.35
N ARG A 113 17.48 -18.06 19.75
CA ARG A 113 18.82 -18.41 19.20
C ARG A 113 19.77 -17.21 19.19
N ASP A 114 19.89 -16.55 20.34
CA ASP A 114 20.76 -15.37 20.55
C ASP A 114 20.43 -14.15 19.66
N LYS A 115 19.25 -14.14 19.03
CA LYS A 115 18.74 -13.00 18.27
C LYS A 115 17.55 -12.37 18.97
N ALA A 116 17.54 -11.05 19.04
CA ALA A 116 16.38 -10.31 19.49
C ALA A 116 15.28 -10.41 18.43
N CYS A 117 14.09 -10.80 18.85
CA CYS A 117 12.94 -11.02 17.99
C CYS A 117 11.72 -10.24 18.49
N LEU A 118 10.87 -9.83 17.55
CA LEU A 118 9.58 -9.21 17.83
C LEU A 118 8.46 -10.22 17.66
N GLY A 119 7.49 -10.20 18.58
CA GLY A 119 6.25 -10.96 18.41
C GLY A 119 5.40 -10.33 17.32
N VAL A 120 4.98 -11.13 16.34
CA VAL A 120 4.14 -10.71 15.21
C VAL A 120 2.90 -11.58 15.18
N THR A 121 1.74 -10.94 15.09
CA THR A 121 0.43 -11.58 14.93
C THR A 121 0.21 -12.04 13.48
N ARG A 122 -0.78 -12.91 13.25
CA ARG A 122 -1.17 -13.30 11.89
C ARG A 122 -1.64 -12.13 11.06
N GLU A 123 -2.38 -11.22 11.67
CA GLU A 123 -2.93 -10.03 11.05
C GLU A 123 -1.83 -9.08 10.59
N GLU A 124 -0.78 -8.90 11.41
CA GLU A 124 0.40 -8.12 11.05
C GLU A 124 1.20 -8.79 9.92
N LEU A 125 1.41 -10.11 9.99
CA LEU A 125 2.06 -10.85 8.90
C LEU A 125 1.23 -10.76 7.61
N ALA A 126 -0.08 -10.97 7.67
CA ALA A 126 -1.00 -10.84 6.54
C ALA A 126 -0.91 -9.44 5.92
N ALA A 127 -1.00 -8.40 6.74
CA ALA A 127 -0.85 -7.02 6.26
C ALA A 127 0.51 -6.80 5.59
N LEU A 128 1.60 -7.31 6.18
CA LEU A 128 2.94 -7.20 5.61
C LEU A 128 3.05 -7.91 4.24
N ILE A 129 2.53 -9.13 4.12
CA ILE A 129 2.45 -9.89 2.86
C ILE A 129 1.65 -9.09 1.83
N LEU A 130 0.51 -8.52 2.22
CA LEU A 130 -0.35 -7.73 1.34
C LEU A 130 0.34 -6.47 0.84
N ILE A 131 0.95 -5.73 1.76
CA ILE A 131 1.70 -4.50 1.49
C ILE A 131 2.82 -4.81 0.51
N MET A 132 3.65 -5.82 0.79
CA MET A 132 4.77 -6.15 -0.09
C MET A 132 4.34 -6.86 -1.37
N GLY A 133 3.06 -7.21 -1.55
CA GLY A 133 2.66 -7.99 -2.71
C GLY A 133 3.23 -9.40 -2.73
N VAL A 134 3.57 -10.01 -1.59
CA VAL A 134 4.25 -11.32 -1.59
C VAL A 134 3.28 -12.43 -2.00
N THR A 135 3.68 -13.22 -2.99
CA THR A 135 3.00 -14.49 -3.33
C THR A 135 3.55 -15.60 -2.46
N LEU A 136 2.73 -16.11 -1.52
CA LEU A 136 3.10 -17.26 -0.70
C LEU A 136 2.51 -18.53 -1.32
N PRO A 137 3.31 -19.61 -1.47
CA PRO A 137 2.73 -20.91 -1.78
C PRO A 137 1.83 -21.38 -0.62
N LYS A 138 0.86 -22.24 -0.92
CA LYS A 138 -0.09 -22.76 0.08
C LYS A 138 0.64 -23.35 1.29
N LEU A 139 0.36 -22.81 2.48
CA LEU A 139 1.03 -23.15 3.75
C LEU A 139 0.70 -24.55 4.30
N GLU A 140 -0.31 -25.24 3.76
CA GLU A 140 -1.00 -26.37 4.41
C GLU A 140 -0.11 -27.56 4.80
N THR A 141 1.09 -27.68 4.24
CA THR A 141 1.98 -28.83 4.49
C THR A 141 3.42 -28.47 4.86
N TYR A 142 3.79 -27.19 4.89
CA TYR A 142 5.20 -26.82 4.95
C TYR A 142 5.62 -26.22 6.30
N THR A 143 6.71 -26.74 6.85
CA THR A 143 7.48 -26.10 7.93
C THR A 143 8.29 -24.90 7.44
N TYR A 144 8.25 -24.59 6.15
CA TYR A 144 9.01 -23.55 5.49
C TYR A 144 8.20 -22.98 4.32
N VAL A 145 7.99 -21.68 4.31
CA VAL A 145 7.34 -20.96 3.22
C VAL A 145 8.15 -19.74 2.87
N TRP A 146 8.35 -19.53 1.58
CA TRP A 146 9.06 -18.37 1.09
C TRP A 146 8.35 -17.75 -0.10
N GLY A 147 8.47 -16.43 -0.23
CA GLY A 147 7.98 -15.68 -1.38
C GLY A 147 8.77 -14.39 -1.58
N VAL A 148 8.74 -13.89 -2.82
CA VAL A 148 9.32 -12.59 -3.19
C VAL A 148 8.18 -11.63 -3.47
N GLY A 149 8.24 -10.47 -2.85
CA GLY A 149 7.33 -9.36 -3.06
C GLY A 149 7.96 -8.25 -3.89
N GLY A 150 7.23 -7.14 -3.94
CA GLY A 150 7.67 -5.87 -4.42
C GLY A 150 8.99 -5.39 -3.83
N PHE A 151 9.64 -4.50 -4.59
CA PHE A 151 10.93 -3.91 -4.21
C PHE A 151 12.04 -4.96 -3.97
N GLY A 152 11.89 -6.17 -4.50
CA GLY A 152 12.84 -7.27 -4.30
C GLY A 152 12.99 -7.69 -2.84
N LEU A 153 11.96 -7.46 -2.01
CA LEU A 153 11.94 -7.96 -0.64
C LEU A 153 11.44 -9.41 -0.64
N SER A 154 12.17 -10.28 0.03
CA SER A 154 11.82 -11.67 0.21
C SER A 154 11.38 -11.90 1.64
N VAL A 155 10.35 -12.73 1.80
CA VAL A 155 9.87 -13.21 3.09
C VAL A 155 10.12 -14.70 3.16
N ASP A 156 10.82 -15.13 4.20
CA ASP A 156 11.00 -16.51 4.59
C ASP A 156 10.31 -16.72 5.94
N ILE A 157 9.43 -17.70 6.00
CA ILE A 157 8.67 -18.12 7.17
C ILE A 157 9.04 -19.56 7.45
N SER A 158 9.71 -19.82 8.57
CA SER A 158 10.15 -21.16 8.94
C SER A 158 9.73 -21.53 10.35
N HIS A 159 9.34 -22.78 10.57
CA HIS A 159 9.07 -23.32 11.89
C HIS A 159 10.32 -24.00 12.43
N THR A 160 10.94 -23.40 13.43
CA THR A 160 12.17 -23.92 14.06
C THR A 160 12.07 -23.83 15.57
N ASP A 161 12.48 -24.89 16.29
CA ASP A 161 12.52 -24.94 17.76
C ASP A 161 11.20 -24.54 18.44
N ALA A 162 10.08 -25.05 17.91
CA ALA A 162 8.72 -24.76 18.40
C ALA A 162 8.27 -23.29 18.25
N ALA A 163 9.00 -22.49 17.46
CA ALA A 163 8.62 -21.12 17.12
C ALA A 163 8.58 -20.93 15.61
N TRP A 164 7.59 -20.19 15.14
CA TRP A 164 7.59 -19.69 13.76
C TRP A 164 8.46 -18.44 13.68
N CYS A 165 9.42 -18.43 12.75
CA CYS A 165 10.35 -17.35 12.54
C CYS A 165 10.10 -16.71 11.17
N ILE A 166 9.97 -15.39 11.13
CA ILE A 166 9.93 -14.61 9.89
C ILE A 166 11.30 -13.99 9.68
N ARG A 167 11.81 -14.08 8.47
CA ARG A 167 12.98 -13.36 8.00
C ARG A 167 12.59 -12.55 6.78
N ILE A 168 12.89 -11.26 6.84
CA ILE A 168 12.76 -10.36 5.70
C ILE A 168 14.17 -10.04 5.26
N PHE A 169 14.46 -10.27 3.99
CA PHE A 169 15.74 -9.92 3.41
C PHE A 169 15.57 -9.32 2.03
N GLN A 170 16.52 -8.47 1.66
CA GLN A 170 16.58 -7.95 0.31
C GLN A 170 17.17 -9.03 -0.60
N GLY A 171 16.34 -9.55 -1.50
CA GLY A 171 16.76 -10.50 -2.52
C GLY A 171 17.62 -9.83 -3.61
N LEU A 172 18.11 -10.65 -4.54
CA LEU A 172 18.78 -10.14 -5.74
C LEU A 172 17.77 -9.36 -6.58
N ARG A 173 18.02 -8.06 -6.75
CA ARG A 173 17.27 -7.20 -7.67
C ARG A 173 17.86 -7.31 -9.05
N LEU A 174 17.03 -7.58 -10.06
CA LEU A 174 17.44 -7.31 -11.43
C LEU A 174 17.64 -5.80 -11.58
N VAL A 175 18.48 -5.38 -12.53
CA VAL A 175 18.71 -3.94 -12.78
C VAL A 175 17.38 -3.21 -13.00
N ARG A 176 16.44 -3.85 -13.72
CA ARG A 176 15.10 -3.32 -13.98
C ARG A 176 14.18 -3.19 -12.75
N HIS A 177 14.57 -3.75 -11.62
CA HIS A 177 13.89 -3.62 -10.32
C HIS A 177 14.54 -2.55 -9.43
N ALA A 178 15.47 -1.76 -9.98
CA ALA A 178 16.05 -0.63 -9.26
C ALA A 178 14.93 0.31 -8.78
N PRO A 179 14.98 0.79 -7.53
CA PRO A 179 13.96 1.67 -6.99
C PRO A 179 13.95 2.99 -7.77
N SER A 180 12.75 3.55 -7.96
CA SER A 180 12.56 4.92 -8.41
C SER A 180 12.55 5.88 -7.21
N MET A 181 12.70 7.19 -7.44
CA MET A 181 12.86 8.18 -6.36
C MET A 181 11.55 8.65 -5.67
N GLY A 182 10.39 8.15 -6.07
CA GLY A 182 9.09 8.73 -5.68
C GLY A 182 8.43 8.03 -4.51
N SER A 183 7.19 8.41 -4.23
CA SER A 183 6.50 8.12 -2.97
C SER A 183 5.95 6.69 -2.85
N GLY A 184 6.00 5.89 -3.91
CA GLY A 184 5.54 4.49 -3.91
C GLY A 184 4.02 4.38 -3.75
N TYR A 185 3.55 3.51 -2.85
CA TYR A 185 2.13 3.36 -2.53
C TYR A 185 1.89 3.28 -1.03
N THR A 186 0.70 3.69 -0.61
CA THR A 186 0.32 3.63 0.80
C THR A 186 -0.01 2.21 1.24
N THR A 187 0.36 1.87 2.47
CA THR A 187 0.01 0.57 3.08
C THR A 187 -1.50 0.39 3.22
N LEU A 188 -2.23 1.50 3.38
CA LEU A 188 -3.69 1.53 3.37
C LEU A 188 -4.22 1.06 2.03
N MET A 189 -3.79 1.67 0.92
CA MET A 189 -4.26 1.31 -0.42
C MET A 189 -3.93 -0.16 -0.75
N ALA A 190 -2.73 -0.63 -0.41
CA ALA A 190 -2.33 -2.02 -0.63
C ALA A 190 -3.26 -3.03 0.05
N LYS A 191 -3.61 -2.80 1.32
CA LYS A 191 -4.54 -3.67 2.05
C LYS A 191 -5.95 -3.60 1.45
N HIS A 192 -6.47 -2.40 1.23
CA HIS A 192 -7.83 -2.21 0.72
C HIS A 192 -8.02 -2.89 -0.65
N LEU A 193 -7.16 -2.57 -1.62
CA LEU A 193 -7.31 -3.10 -2.98
C LEU A 193 -7.11 -4.62 -3.04
N ALA A 194 -6.18 -5.18 -2.25
CA ALA A 194 -6.02 -6.62 -2.13
C ALA A 194 -7.24 -7.32 -1.50
N CYS A 195 -7.90 -6.65 -0.55
CA CYS A 195 -9.12 -7.14 0.10
C CYS A 195 -10.41 -6.81 -0.68
N GLY A 196 -10.33 -6.30 -1.90
CA GLY A 196 -11.51 -5.99 -2.72
C GLY A 196 -12.26 -4.71 -2.32
N SER A 197 -11.59 -3.80 -1.63
CA SER A 197 -12.13 -2.53 -1.16
C SER A 197 -11.38 -1.36 -1.81
N VAL A 198 -12.08 -0.29 -2.20
CA VAL A 198 -11.48 0.94 -2.74
C VAL A 198 -11.84 2.12 -1.84
N PRO A 199 -10.87 2.75 -1.15
CA PRO A 199 -11.11 3.96 -0.37
C PRO A 199 -11.59 5.11 -1.27
N PHE A 200 -12.48 5.97 -0.74
CA PHE A 200 -12.93 7.17 -1.44
C PHE A 200 -13.06 8.41 -0.56
N ALA A 201 -13.02 8.23 0.76
CA ALA A 201 -13.02 9.33 1.72
C ALA A 201 -12.40 8.90 3.05
N LYS A 202 -11.90 9.89 3.79
CA LYS A 202 -11.27 9.70 5.10
C LYS A 202 -11.84 10.70 6.09
N THR A 203 -12.33 10.19 7.22
CA THR A 203 -12.71 11.01 8.37
C THR A 203 -11.64 10.93 9.45
N GLN A 204 -11.86 11.52 10.62
CA GLN A 204 -10.90 11.43 11.73
C GLN A 204 -10.68 9.98 12.18
N SER A 205 -11.74 9.18 12.26
CA SER A 205 -11.70 7.82 12.82
C SER A 205 -11.94 6.71 11.79
N TRP A 206 -12.44 7.06 10.60
CA TRP A 206 -12.88 6.08 9.61
C TRP A 206 -12.23 6.30 8.25
N ILE A 207 -12.03 5.20 7.54
CA ILE A 207 -11.83 5.14 6.10
C ILE A 207 -13.15 4.69 5.49
N LEU A 208 -13.74 5.55 4.66
CA LEU A 208 -14.92 5.20 3.87
C LEU A 208 -14.45 4.56 2.56
N SER A 209 -15.02 3.41 2.23
CA SER A 209 -14.60 2.62 1.09
C SER A 209 -15.77 1.96 0.38
N VAL A 210 -15.61 1.63 -0.90
CA VAL A 210 -16.53 0.76 -1.64
C VAL A 210 -15.96 -0.65 -1.62
N TYR A 211 -16.71 -1.62 -1.10
CA TYR A 211 -16.33 -3.03 -1.14
C TYR A 211 -17.01 -3.74 -2.31
N LEU A 212 -16.21 -4.28 -3.22
CA LEU A 212 -16.64 -4.79 -4.52
C LEU A 212 -16.96 -6.29 -4.45
N THR A 213 -18.15 -6.59 -3.97
CA THR A 213 -18.78 -7.89 -4.22
C THR A 213 -19.11 -8.05 -5.70
N ASP A 214 -19.42 -9.27 -6.15
CA ASP A 214 -19.88 -9.50 -7.52
C ASP A 214 -21.13 -8.67 -7.84
N GLN A 215 -22.06 -8.57 -6.88
CA GLN A 215 -23.26 -7.75 -7.00
C GLN A 215 -22.93 -6.25 -7.20
N VAL A 216 -21.97 -5.71 -6.44
CA VAL A 216 -21.57 -4.30 -6.56
C VAL A 216 -20.82 -4.07 -7.87
N LEU A 217 -19.97 -5.01 -8.29
CA LEU A 217 -19.30 -4.98 -9.58
C LEU A 217 -20.31 -4.94 -10.73
N ASP A 218 -21.32 -5.80 -10.70
CA ASP A 218 -22.36 -5.85 -11.72
C ASP A 218 -23.21 -4.57 -11.71
N ALA A 219 -23.55 -4.05 -10.52
CA ALA A 219 -24.23 -2.78 -10.38
C ALA A 219 -23.43 -1.60 -10.97
N LEU A 220 -22.12 -1.54 -10.69
CA LEU A 220 -21.25 -0.51 -11.31
C LEU A 220 -21.17 -0.67 -12.82
N LYS A 221 -21.13 -1.90 -13.35
CA LYS A 221 -21.16 -2.14 -14.80
C LYS A 221 -22.52 -1.79 -15.44
N ALA A 222 -23.59 -1.81 -14.65
CA ALA A 222 -24.93 -1.38 -15.05
C ALA A 222 -25.19 0.11 -14.77
N GLY A 223 -24.21 0.88 -14.28
CA GLY A 223 -24.36 2.30 -13.97
C GLY A 223 -25.22 2.59 -12.73
N SER A 224 -25.49 1.59 -11.91
CA SER A 224 -26.30 1.69 -10.69
C SER A 224 -25.52 2.32 -9.53
N TYR A 225 -26.23 2.66 -8.45
CA TYR A 225 -25.66 3.26 -7.25
C TYR A 225 -25.08 2.22 -6.30
N VAL A 226 -24.06 2.64 -5.53
CA VAL A 226 -23.53 1.86 -4.41
C VAL A 226 -24.07 2.46 -3.11
N ILE A 227 -24.63 1.63 -2.23
CA ILE A 227 -25.30 2.08 -1.01
C ILE A 227 -24.65 1.47 0.21
N ASP A 228 -24.59 2.23 1.30
CA ASP A 228 -24.23 1.72 2.62
C ASP A 228 -25.29 0.71 3.12
N LYS A 229 -24.91 -0.57 3.19
CA LYS A 229 -25.68 -1.62 3.85
C LYS A 229 -24.99 -2.01 5.15
N ARG A 230 -25.72 -1.90 6.26
CA ARG A 230 -25.26 -2.29 7.61
C ARG A 230 -25.34 -3.80 7.86
N ALA A 231 -24.82 -4.61 6.95
CA ALA A 231 -24.87 -6.07 7.05
C ALA A 231 -23.49 -6.67 7.37
N PHE A 232 -23.38 -8.00 7.29
CA PHE A 232 -22.09 -8.66 7.13
C PHE A 232 -21.60 -8.42 5.70
N GLY A 233 -20.35 -7.97 5.53
CA GLY A 233 -19.80 -7.64 4.21
C GLY A 233 -18.92 -8.73 3.61
N GLY A 234 -18.92 -9.96 4.15
CA GLY A 234 -18.14 -11.07 3.61
C GLY A 234 -16.74 -11.21 4.19
N ASP A 235 -16.12 -12.35 3.92
CA ASP A 235 -14.84 -12.78 4.51
C ASP A 235 -13.68 -11.83 4.22
N SER A 236 -13.57 -11.31 2.99
CA SER A 236 -12.47 -10.40 2.61
C SER A 236 -12.57 -9.06 3.35
N LEU A 237 -13.78 -8.57 3.61
CA LEU A 237 -13.98 -7.34 4.37
C LEU A 237 -13.69 -7.55 5.85
N GLU A 238 -14.11 -8.68 6.44
CA GLU A 238 -13.74 -9.01 7.82
C GLU A 238 -12.23 -9.25 7.96
N PHE A 239 -11.60 -9.88 6.97
CA PHE A 239 -10.16 -9.98 6.88
C PHE A 239 -9.53 -8.59 6.96
N LEU A 240 -9.98 -7.64 6.12
CA LEU A 240 -9.49 -6.26 6.09
C LEU A 240 -9.66 -5.55 7.44
N ARG A 241 -10.83 -5.68 8.08
CA ARG A 241 -11.14 -5.07 9.38
C ARG A 241 -10.24 -5.55 10.51
N ARG A 242 -9.68 -6.76 10.39
CA ARG A 242 -8.74 -7.34 11.37
C ARG A 242 -7.30 -6.89 11.17
N LEU A 243 -6.95 -6.39 9.99
CA LEU A 243 -5.58 -5.95 9.72
C LEU A 243 -5.22 -4.72 10.55
N PRO A 244 -3.94 -4.59 10.98
CA PRO A 244 -3.49 -3.40 11.70
C PRO A 244 -3.74 -2.13 10.90
N GLY A 245 -4.35 -1.11 11.52
CA GLY A 245 -4.64 0.18 10.91
C GLY A 245 -4.79 1.29 11.96
N ASP A 246 -4.56 2.53 11.55
CA ASP A 246 -4.75 3.73 12.38
C ASP A 246 -6.23 4.13 12.50
N LYS A 247 -7.07 3.65 11.58
CA LYS A 247 -8.49 3.98 11.45
C LYS A 247 -9.33 2.75 11.20
N LEU A 248 -10.61 2.84 11.56
CA LEU A 248 -11.59 1.80 11.29
C LEU A 248 -12.06 1.87 9.83
N VAL A 249 -12.56 0.75 9.32
CA VAL A 249 -13.05 0.63 7.94
C VAL A 249 -14.57 0.61 7.92
N ASP A 250 -15.14 1.59 7.23
CA ASP A 250 -16.55 1.65 6.88
C ASP A 250 -16.71 1.40 5.37
N ALA A 251 -17.53 0.42 5.00
CA ALA A 251 -17.55 -0.11 3.64
C ALA A 251 -18.96 -0.13 3.08
N PHE A 252 -19.10 0.40 1.87
CA PHE A 252 -20.33 0.48 1.09
C PHE A 252 -20.32 -0.67 0.09
N TYR A 253 -21.32 -1.55 0.17
CA TYR A 253 -21.39 -2.75 -0.69
C TYR A 253 -22.83 -3.19 -0.97
N GLY A 254 -23.78 -2.32 -0.71
CA GLY A 254 -25.15 -2.49 -1.15
C GLY A 254 -25.38 -1.97 -2.54
N THR A 255 -26.42 -2.51 -3.17
CA THR A 255 -26.99 -2.01 -4.41
C THR A 255 -28.51 -1.93 -4.21
N GLU A 256 -29.14 -0.91 -4.80
CA GLU A 256 -30.59 -0.79 -4.93
C GLU A 256 -30.90 -0.18 -6.30
N ASP A 257 -32.13 -0.44 -6.78
CA ASP A 257 -32.61 0.13 -8.02
C ASP A 257 -32.89 1.64 -7.88
N ILE A 258 -32.65 2.35 -8.98
CA ILE A 258 -32.70 3.81 -9.09
C ILE A 258 -34.05 4.40 -8.64
N GLU A 259 -35.13 3.64 -8.76
CA GLU A 259 -36.50 4.11 -8.50
C GLU A 259 -36.80 4.38 -7.01
N ALA A 260 -36.03 3.82 -6.08
CA ALA A 260 -36.34 3.88 -4.65
C ALA A 260 -36.19 5.28 -4.01
N PHE A 261 -35.30 6.13 -4.55
CA PHE A 261 -34.93 7.40 -3.91
C PHE A 261 -35.64 8.64 -4.48
N GLY A 262 -36.39 8.49 -5.59
CA GLY A 262 -37.10 9.60 -6.25
C GLY A 262 -36.21 10.74 -6.79
N THR A 263 -34.90 10.69 -6.54
CA THR A 263 -33.89 11.66 -6.96
C THR A 263 -32.92 10.96 -7.91
N LYS A 264 -32.74 11.53 -9.11
CA LYS A 264 -31.81 10.98 -10.10
C LYS A 264 -30.39 11.44 -9.77
N PHE A 265 -29.54 10.51 -9.34
CA PHE A 265 -28.11 10.72 -9.18
C PHE A 265 -27.34 10.29 -10.44
N GLU A 266 -26.12 10.79 -10.59
CA GLU A 266 -25.22 10.38 -11.68
C GLU A 266 -24.79 8.90 -11.51
N PRO A 267 -24.51 8.18 -12.62
CA PRO A 267 -24.01 6.81 -12.55
C PRO A 267 -22.77 6.69 -11.66
N GLY A 268 -22.71 5.61 -10.87
CA GLY A 268 -21.60 5.38 -9.94
C GLY A 268 -21.61 6.29 -8.71
N SER A 269 -22.72 6.97 -8.41
CA SER A 269 -22.90 7.66 -7.13
C SER A 269 -22.85 6.67 -5.96
N ILE A 270 -22.16 7.06 -4.89
CA ILE A 270 -22.05 6.32 -3.63
C ILE A 270 -22.93 7.02 -2.60
N LEU A 271 -23.91 6.32 -2.06
CA LEU A 271 -24.95 6.88 -1.20
C LEU A 271 -24.90 6.28 0.20
N HIS A 272 -25.14 7.10 1.21
CA HIS A 272 -25.45 6.63 2.55
C HIS A 272 -26.78 5.89 2.56
N SER A 273 -27.04 5.11 3.61
CA SER A 273 -28.33 4.44 3.85
C SER A 273 -29.53 5.41 3.95
N THR A 274 -29.27 6.70 4.16
CA THR A 274 -30.27 7.78 4.16
C THR A 274 -30.62 8.30 2.75
N GLY A 275 -29.87 7.89 1.71
CA GLY A 275 -29.96 8.43 0.35
C GLY A 275 -29.06 9.65 0.10
N ASP A 276 -28.33 10.13 1.11
CA ASP A 276 -27.40 11.26 0.95
C ASP A 276 -26.15 10.85 0.16
N LEU A 277 -25.65 11.74 -0.71
CA LEU A 277 -24.44 11.49 -1.49
C LEU A 277 -23.20 11.45 -0.58
N ALA A 278 -22.55 10.28 -0.49
CA ALA A 278 -21.31 10.07 0.24
C ALA A 278 -20.07 10.31 -0.64
N GLY A 279 -20.16 10.01 -1.94
CA GLY A 279 -19.03 10.13 -2.86
C GLY A 279 -19.38 9.69 -4.29
N LYS A 280 -18.35 9.62 -5.15
CA LYS A 280 -18.47 9.15 -6.53
C LYS A 280 -17.44 8.06 -6.81
N TRP A 281 -17.84 7.02 -7.55
CA TRP A 281 -16.98 5.91 -7.93
C TRP A 281 -15.78 6.36 -8.79
N SER A 282 -15.99 7.22 -9.78
CA SER A 282 -14.92 7.80 -10.61
C SER A 282 -13.84 8.49 -9.79
N ARG A 283 -14.23 9.21 -8.73
CA ARG A 283 -13.30 9.82 -7.78
C ARG A 283 -12.48 8.75 -7.03
N ALA A 284 -13.12 7.71 -6.53
CA ALA A 284 -12.46 6.59 -5.85
C ALA A 284 -11.42 5.89 -6.74
N VAL A 285 -11.77 5.67 -8.01
CA VAL A 285 -10.85 5.11 -9.01
C VAL A 285 -9.66 6.04 -9.27
N THR A 286 -9.92 7.35 -9.36
CA THR A 286 -8.86 8.36 -9.54
C THR A 286 -7.88 8.34 -8.37
N GLU A 287 -8.36 8.19 -7.12
CA GLU A 287 -7.52 8.12 -5.93
C GLU A 287 -6.49 6.99 -5.96
N ILE A 288 -6.68 5.92 -6.75
CA ILE A 288 -5.67 4.86 -6.91
C ILE A 288 -4.38 5.41 -7.52
N ALA A 289 -4.48 6.35 -8.47
CA ALA A 289 -3.33 6.96 -9.13
C ALA A 289 -2.51 7.84 -8.15
N PHE A 290 -3.18 8.48 -7.18
CA PHE A 290 -2.58 9.41 -6.23
C PHE A 290 -2.22 8.77 -4.88
N GLY A 291 -2.94 7.72 -4.46
CA GLY A 291 -2.64 6.90 -3.28
C GLY A 291 -1.53 5.86 -3.52
N GLY A 292 -1.12 5.74 -4.78
CA GLY A 292 -0.03 4.91 -5.27
C GLY A 292 -0.49 3.56 -5.80
N LEU A 293 0.20 3.11 -6.84
CA LEU A 293 -0.14 1.93 -7.61
C LEU A 293 0.37 0.67 -6.91
N VAL A 294 -0.55 -0.11 -6.35
CA VAL A 294 -0.25 -1.30 -5.55
C VAL A 294 0.16 -2.49 -6.45
N PRO A 295 0.99 -3.42 -5.94
CA PRO A 295 1.54 -4.51 -6.74
C PRO A 295 0.62 -5.73 -6.84
N GLN A 296 -0.52 -5.72 -6.16
CA GLN A 296 -1.56 -6.73 -6.28
C GLN A 296 -2.92 -6.16 -5.89
N ALA A 297 -4.00 -6.69 -6.48
CA ALA A 297 -5.36 -6.28 -6.17
C ALA A 297 -6.35 -7.44 -6.35
N SER A 298 -7.55 -7.30 -5.79
CA SER A 298 -8.59 -8.31 -5.97
C SER A 298 -9.12 -8.33 -7.41
N PRO A 299 -9.60 -9.48 -7.92
CA PRO A 299 -10.18 -9.57 -9.25
C PRO A 299 -11.31 -8.56 -9.51
N ASN A 300 -12.18 -8.34 -8.52
CA ASN A 300 -13.32 -7.43 -8.67
C ASN A 300 -12.90 -5.96 -8.73
N VAL A 301 -11.90 -5.56 -7.93
CA VAL A 301 -11.28 -4.22 -8.03
C VAL A 301 -10.71 -4.00 -9.42
N VAL A 302 -9.94 -4.96 -9.91
CA VAL A 302 -9.32 -4.86 -11.24
C VAL A 302 -10.37 -4.79 -12.34
N SER A 303 -11.41 -5.62 -12.26
CA SER A 303 -12.52 -5.66 -13.22
C SER A 303 -13.30 -4.33 -13.22
N ALA A 304 -13.61 -3.78 -12.05
CA ALA A 304 -14.31 -2.51 -11.91
C ALA A 304 -13.48 -1.35 -12.47
N VAL A 305 -12.21 -1.23 -12.08
CA VAL A 305 -11.34 -0.15 -12.56
C VAL A 305 -11.14 -0.24 -14.07
N LYS A 306 -10.88 -1.44 -14.60
CA LYS A 306 -10.72 -1.66 -16.04
C LYS A 306 -11.96 -1.23 -16.83
N PHE A 307 -13.15 -1.54 -16.32
CA PHE A 307 -14.42 -1.09 -16.92
C PHE A 307 -14.53 0.44 -16.89
N THR A 308 -14.32 1.04 -15.72
CA THR A 308 -14.51 2.49 -15.50
C THR A 308 -13.57 3.37 -16.32
N VAL A 309 -12.33 2.95 -16.54
CA VAL A 309 -11.37 3.74 -17.35
C VAL A 309 -11.49 3.49 -18.86
N GLY A 310 -12.47 2.69 -19.30
CA GLY A 310 -12.77 2.40 -20.71
C GLY A 310 -11.86 1.34 -21.35
N GLY A 311 -11.19 0.52 -20.54
CA GLY A 311 -10.05 -0.29 -20.96
C GLY A 311 -10.41 -1.61 -21.65
N SER A 312 -10.79 -1.57 -22.94
CA SER A 312 -10.68 -2.75 -23.83
C SER A 312 -9.51 -2.62 -24.81
N ASN A 313 -9.14 -1.39 -25.20
CA ASN A 313 -8.07 -1.12 -26.16
C ASN A 313 -6.87 -0.41 -25.50
N LEU A 314 -5.88 -1.19 -25.06
CA LEU A 314 -4.58 -0.67 -24.58
C LEU A 314 -3.52 -0.57 -25.67
N ASN A 315 -3.88 -0.67 -26.95
CA ASN A 315 -2.90 -0.77 -28.03
C ASN A 315 -1.89 0.38 -27.99
N GLY A 316 -0.61 0.06 -27.80
CA GLY A 316 0.47 1.05 -27.69
C GLY A 316 0.49 1.88 -26.41
N CYS A 317 -0.48 1.75 -25.50
CA CYS A 317 -0.57 2.58 -24.29
C CYS A 317 0.59 2.32 -23.32
N VAL A 318 0.89 1.05 -23.04
CA VAL A 318 1.97 0.66 -22.12
C VAL A 318 3.33 1.04 -22.70
N GLU A 319 3.53 0.82 -24.00
CA GLU A 319 4.73 1.22 -24.73
C GLU A 319 4.92 2.74 -24.71
N ASN A 320 3.85 3.50 -24.94
CA ASN A 320 3.88 4.95 -24.92
C ASN A 320 4.11 5.50 -23.49
N LEU A 321 3.62 4.85 -22.43
CA LEU A 321 3.96 5.22 -21.06
C LEU A 321 5.47 5.09 -20.80
N GLU A 322 6.09 4.00 -21.25
CA GLU A 322 7.54 3.80 -21.12
C GLU A 322 8.35 4.79 -21.98
N LEU A 323 7.87 5.13 -23.18
CA LEU A 323 8.46 6.20 -23.98
C LEU A 323 8.36 7.55 -23.29
N LEU A 324 7.20 7.87 -22.69
CA LEU A 324 7.00 9.11 -21.95
C LEU A 324 7.95 9.19 -20.74
N VAL A 325 8.15 8.09 -20.02
CA VAL A 325 9.16 7.99 -18.94
C VAL A 325 10.55 8.36 -19.48
N ASP A 326 10.97 7.80 -20.62
CA ASP A 326 12.27 8.12 -21.23
C ASP A 326 12.37 9.59 -21.67
N GLU A 327 11.31 10.14 -22.25
CA GLU A 327 11.25 11.54 -22.67
C GLU A 327 11.40 12.51 -21.50
N LEU A 328 10.70 12.26 -20.40
CA LEU A 328 10.78 13.08 -19.20
C LEU A 328 12.08 12.91 -18.42
N HIS A 329 12.73 11.75 -18.56
CA HIS A 329 14.03 11.50 -17.92
C HIS A 329 15.19 12.18 -18.64
N ARG A 330 15.13 12.30 -19.97
CA ARG A 330 16.26 12.76 -20.81
C ARG A 330 16.84 14.12 -20.40
N PRO A 331 16.04 15.14 -20.04
CA PRO A 331 16.57 16.42 -19.54
C PRO A 331 17.37 16.29 -18.23
N GLU A 332 17.10 15.25 -17.44
CA GLU A 332 17.70 14.99 -16.13
C GLU A 332 18.45 13.66 -16.10
N LYS A 333 19.16 13.31 -17.18
CA LYS A 333 19.87 12.01 -17.35
C LYS A 333 20.83 11.62 -16.23
N ASP A 334 21.22 12.56 -15.37
CA ASP A 334 22.13 12.33 -14.25
C ASP A 334 21.38 12.11 -12.92
N ASN A 335 20.10 12.47 -12.87
CA ASN A 335 19.21 12.15 -11.77
C ASN A 335 18.55 10.80 -12.06
N ALA A 336 18.63 9.84 -11.13
CA ALA A 336 17.95 8.55 -11.29
C ALA A 336 16.43 8.65 -10.99
N LEU A 337 15.74 9.65 -11.56
CA LEU A 337 14.35 9.99 -11.25
C LEU A 337 13.41 8.78 -11.33
N PHE A 338 13.51 7.99 -12.40
CA PHE A 338 12.74 6.77 -12.62
C PHE A 338 13.54 5.49 -12.32
N GLY A 339 14.63 5.63 -11.55
CA GLY A 339 15.55 4.55 -11.18
C GLY A 339 16.76 4.43 -12.12
N GLU A 340 17.81 3.78 -11.62
CA GLU A 340 19.09 3.62 -12.32
C GLU A 340 18.97 2.92 -13.68
N ASN A 341 17.96 2.06 -13.82
CA ASN A 341 17.75 1.31 -15.05
C ASN A 341 17.31 2.23 -16.19
N VAL A 342 16.37 3.14 -15.94
CA VAL A 342 15.95 4.15 -16.92
C VAL A 342 17.13 5.08 -17.22
N GLN A 343 17.90 5.47 -16.21
CA GLN A 343 19.12 6.25 -16.39
C GLN A 343 20.13 5.56 -17.33
N LYS A 344 20.41 4.28 -17.09
CA LYS A 344 21.30 3.47 -17.94
C LYS A 344 20.74 3.34 -19.36
N ARG A 345 19.43 3.10 -19.50
CA ARG A 345 18.71 3.04 -20.79
C ARG A 345 18.83 4.35 -21.58
N CYS A 346 18.60 5.50 -20.94
CA CYS A 346 18.70 6.81 -21.58
C CYS A 346 20.14 7.22 -21.93
N ARG A 347 21.15 6.67 -21.24
CA ARG A 347 22.57 6.92 -21.53
C ARG A 347 23.12 6.02 -22.63
N ALA A 348 22.60 4.80 -22.77
CA ALA A 348 22.98 3.91 -23.85
C ALA A 348 22.57 4.53 -25.20
N THR A 349 23.52 4.71 -26.11
CA THR A 349 23.24 5.14 -27.49
C THR A 349 22.51 4.03 -28.22
N GLY A 350 21.18 4.06 -28.18
CA GLY A 350 20.30 3.06 -28.79
C GLY A 350 19.17 2.71 -27.84
N HIS A 351 17.93 2.78 -28.33
CA HIS A 351 16.76 2.36 -27.58
C HIS A 351 16.79 0.83 -27.40
N SER A 352 17.46 0.37 -26.35
CA SER A 352 17.21 -0.96 -25.80
C SER A 352 15.81 -0.92 -25.21
N PHE A 353 14.81 -1.21 -26.04
CA PHE A 353 13.44 -1.39 -25.59
C PHE A 353 13.41 -2.67 -24.75
N VAL A 354 13.55 -2.51 -23.44
CA VAL A 354 13.17 -3.58 -22.53
C VAL A 354 11.64 -3.58 -22.54
N ASN A 355 11.09 -4.59 -23.20
CA ASN A 355 9.67 -4.84 -23.20
C ASN A 355 9.23 -5.16 -21.74
N TYR A 356 8.57 -4.20 -21.08
CA TYR A 356 7.93 -4.37 -19.77
C TYR A 356 6.48 -4.82 -19.88
N THR A 357 6.04 -5.18 -21.09
CA THR A 357 4.69 -4.88 -21.53
C THR A 357 3.64 -5.77 -20.87
N PHE A 358 4.03 -6.90 -20.25
CA PHE A 358 3.11 -7.74 -19.50
C PHE A 358 3.76 -8.45 -18.29
N PRO A 359 3.77 -7.86 -17.07
CA PRO A 359 4.03 -8.64 -15.85
C PRO A 359 2.98 -9.74 -15.62
N SER A 360 1.91 -9.76 -16.44
CA SER A 360 0.80 -10.70 -16.42
C SER A 360 1.11 -12.09 -16.95
N GLU A 361 2.23 -12.35 -17.65
CA GLU A 361 2.55 -13.74 -18.00
C GLU A 361 2.99 -14.56 -16.78
N ASN A 362 3.63 -13.93 -15.79
CA ASN A 362 4.19 -14.66 -14.64
C ASN A 362 3.67 -14.23 -13.27
N SER A 363 2.71 -13.28 -13.16
CA SER A 363 2.23 -12.78 -11.86
C SER A 363 3.40 -12.48 -10.92
N ASN A 364 4.37 -11.67 -11.37
CA ASN A 364 5.54 -11.33 -10.56
C ASN A 364 5.32 -9.98 -9.88
N PRO A 365 4.99 -9.94 -8.57
CA PRO A 365 4.85 -8.71 -7.80
C PRO A 365 6.08 -7.81 -7.85
N THR A 366 7.27 -8.38 -8.04
CA THR A 366 8.53 -7.63 -8.15
C THR A 366 8.56 -6.78 -9.42
N ASP A 367 8.23 -7.39 -10.57
CA ASP A 367 8.17 -6.68 -11.85
C ASP A 367 7.04 -5.64 -11.82
N ALA A 368 5.86 -6.01 -11.30
CA ALA A 368 4.72 -5.11 -11.14
C ALA A 368 5.08 -3.88 -10.29
N SER A 369 5.68 -4.09 -9.11
CA SER A 369 6.12 -2.99 -8.23
C SER A 369 7.12 -2.06 -8.89
N ALA A 370 8.06 -2.60 -9.68
CA ALA A 370 9.05 -1.79 -10.37
C ALA A 370 8.42 -0.93 -11.47
N ILE A 371 7.47 -1.48 -12.24
CA ILE A 371 6.72 -0.75 -13.27
C ILE A 371 5.84 0.32 -12.62
N PHE A 372 5.07 -0.06 -11.62
CA PHE A 372 4.12 0.82 -10.93
C PHE A 372 4.81 1.94 -10.15
N SER A 373 5.98 1.68 -9.56
CA SER A 373 6.80 2.74 -8.97
C SER A 373 7.26 3.76 -10.01
N ARG A 374 7.61 3.34 -11.24
CA ARG A 374 7.93 4.29 -12.31
C ARG A 374 6.72 5.10 -12.74
N TYR A 375 5.54 4.47 -12.81
CA TYR A 375 4.30 5.17 -13.18
C TYR A 375 3.85 6.15 -12.10
N SER A 376 3.96 5.81 -10.81
CA SER A 376 3.73 6.78 -9.72
C SER A 376 4.67 7.97 -9.83
N ASN A 377 5.97 7.73 -10.06
CA ASN A 377 6.93 8.80 -10.31
C ASN A 377 6.62 9.63 -11.57
N LEU A 378 6.07 8.99 -12.61
CA LEU A 378 5.65 9.66 -13.84
C LEU A 378 4.53 10.65 -13.52
N LEU A 379 3.53 10.23 -12.76
CA LEU A 379 2.44 11.10 -12.33
C LEU A 379 2.94 12.27 -11.49
N GLU A 380 3.78 12.01 -10.48
CA GLU A 380 4.40 13.06 -9.65
C GLU A 380 5.15 14.08 -10.51
N ARG A 381 5.93 13.61 -11.49
CA ARG A 381 6.70 14.48 -12.37
C ARG A 381 5.82 15.31 -13.29
N VAL A 382 4.78 14.71 -13.87
CA VAL A 382 3.84 15.39 -14.77
C VAL A 382 3.06 16.46 -14.02
N VAL A 383 2.59 16.16 -12.80
CA VAL A 383 1.95 17.14 -11.90
C VAL A 383 2.92 18.28 -11.59
N ALA A 384 4.17 17.98 -11.22
CA ALA A 384 5.17 19.02 -10.94
C ALA A 384 5.44 19.92 -12.16
N LEU A 385 5.43 19.35 -13.38
CA LEU A 385 5.59 20.12 -14.62
C LEU A 385 4.37 20.96 -14.98
N ALA A 386 3.16 20.52 -14.65
CA ALA A 386 1.94 21.29 -14.86
C ALA A 386 1.84 22.46 -13.86
N VAL A 387 2.16 22.22 -12.59
CA VAL A 387 2.11 23.23 -11.52
C VAL A 387 3.28 24.22 -11.60
N GLY A 388 4.48 23.74 -11.95
CA GLY A 388 5.72 24.51 -11.92
C GLY A 388 5.95 25.44 -13.11
N GLN A 389 5.02 25.52 -14.08
CA GLN A 389 5.21 26.39 -15.23
C GLN A 389 5.20 27.87 -14.83
N PRO A 390 6.26 28.62 -15.15
CA PRO A 390 6.27 30.05 -14.90
C PRO A 390 5.12 30.67 -15.70
N ARG A 391 4.19 31.33 -15.00
CA ARG A 391 3.16 32.18 -15.62
C ARG A 391 3.88 33.06 -16.63
N GLU A 392 3.49 33.04 -17.91
CA GLU A 392 4.09 33.87 -18.96
C GLU A 392 4.17 35.32 -18.45
N GLN A 393 5.35 35.73 -17.97
CA GLN A 393 5.61 37.04 -17.41
C GLN A 393 5.48 38.05 -18.55
N GLY A 394 4.28 38.61 -18.75
CA GLY A 394 4.03 39.54 -19.84
C GLY A 394 2.61 39.52 -20.41
N LYS A 395 1.81 38.47 -20.17
CA LYS A 395 0.36 38.60 -20.35
C LYS A 395 -0.18 39.36 -19.14
N PRO A 396 -0.83 40.54 -19.33
CA PRO A 396 -1.46 41.24 -18.24
C PRO A 396 -2.40 40.26 -17.54
N VAL A 397 -2.23 40.09 -16.23
CA VAL A 397 -3.11 39.29 -15.40
C VAL A 397 -4.51 39.80 -15.71
N HIS A 398 -5.31 38.96 -16.38
CA HIS A 398 -6.69 39.30 -16.67
C HIS A 398 -7.40 39.21 -15.33
N LEU A 399 -7.35 40.32 -14.59
CA LEU A 399 -8.18 40.54 -13.43
C LEU A 399 -9.60 40.31 -13.93
N ASP A 400 -10.27 39.32 -13.35
CA ASP A 400 -11.70 39.18 -13.53
C ASP A 400 -12.39 40.47 -13.04
N ALA A 401 -13.69 40.64 -13.33
CA ALA A 401 -14.43 41.86 -12.99
C ALA A 401 -14.44 42.19 -11.48
N GLN A 402 -13.87 41.31 -10.64
CA GLN A 402 -13.73 41.43 -9.19
C GLN A 402 -12.28 41.67 -8.73
N GLY A 403 -11.29 41.72 -9.64
CA GLY A 403 -9.90 41.99 -9.27
C GLY A 403 -9.18 40.81 -8.61
N SER A 404 -9.69 39.58 -8.75
CA SER A 404 -9.09 38.37 -8.25
C SER A 404 -8.10 37.81 -9.26
N GLU A 405 -6.86 37.56 -8.82
CA GLU A 405 -5.91 36.79 -9.63
C GLU A 405 -6.46 35.38 -9.82
N THR A 406 -6.52 34.90 -11.06
CA THR A 406 -6.85 33.50 -11.30
C THR A 406 -5.80 32.63 -10.58
N PRO A 407 -6.21 31.72 -9.66
CA PRO A 407 -5.28 30.87 -8.95
C PRO A 407 -4.51 30.01 -9.95
N GLY A 408 -3.21 29.80 -9.71
CA GLY A 408 -2.41 28.90 -10.54
C GLY A 408 -2.99 27.49 -10.47
N VAL A 409 -2.76 26.70 -11.52
CA VAL A 409 -3.14 25.28 -11.52
C VAL A 409 -2.54 24.63 -10.28
N ASN A 410 -3.40 24.13 -9.41
CA ASN A 410 -2.99 23.42 -8.21
C ASN A 410 -3.18 21.90 -8.43
N GLU A 411 -2.59 21.09 -7.55
CA GLU A 411 -2.69 19.63 -7.61
C GLU A 411 -4.14 19.12 -7.52
N ARG A 412 -4.97 19.81 -6.74
CA ARG A 412 -6.39 19.48 -6.59
C ARG A 412 -7.14 19.67 -7.92
N ASP A 413 -6.82 20.70 -8.69
CA ASP A 413 -7.45 20.93 -10.00
C ASP A 413 -7.15 19.75 -10.95
N ILE A 414 -5.92 19.23 -10.94
CA ILE A 414 -5.53 18.03 -11.71
C ILE A 414 -6.33 16.80 -11.26
N PHE A 415 -6.48 16.62 -9.95
CA PHE A 415 -7.26 15.52 -9.40
C PHE A 415 -8.74 15.61 -9.81
N GLU A 416 -9.38 16.78 -9.65
CA GLU A 416 -10.79 16.96 -9.99
C GLU A 416 -11.05 16.81 -11.50
N ASP A 417 -10.16 17.33 -12.35
CA ASP A 417 -10.26 17.18 -13.80
C ASP A 417 -10.06 15.72 -14.24
N ALA A 418 -9.15 14.99 -13.59
CA ALA A 418 -8.95 13.56 -13.86
C ALA A 418 -10.19 12.75 -13.44
N ALA A 419 -10.77 13.05 -12.28
CA ALA A 419 -12.00 12.41 -11.82
C ALA A 419 -13.18 12.71 -12.76
N SER A 420 -13.30 13.95 -13.24
CA SER A 420 -14.32 14.33 -14.22
C SER A 420 -14.11 13.61 -15.55
N ASN A 421 -12.87 13.52 -16.05
CA ASN A 421 -12.56 12.78 -17.27
C ASN A 421 -12.93 11.29 -17.14
N ILE A 422 -12.57 10.67 -16.03
CA ILE A 422 -12.92 9.26 -15.74
C ILE A 422 -14.43 9.07 -15.64
N GLN A 423 -15.17 10.03 -15.05
CA GLN A 423 -16.64 9.99 -15.02
C GLN A 423 -17.23 10.05 -16.43
N THR A 424 -16.77 10.97 -17.28
CA THR A 424 -17.26 11.08 -18.67
C THR A 424 -16.99 9.81 -19.47
N VAL A 425 -15.83 9.19 -19.28
CA VAL A 425 -15.49 7.91 -19.93
C VAL A 425 -16.39 6.80 -19.42
N TYR A 426 -16.60 6.71 -18.11
CA TYR A 426 -17.46 5.72 -17.49
C TYR A 426 -18.90 5.81 -18.00
N GLU A 427 -19.47 7.01 -18.06
CA GLU A 427 -20.80 7.26 -18.64
C GLU A 427 -20.86 6.86 -20.11
N ALA A 428 -19.85 7.25 -20.91
CA ALA A 428 -19.80 6.87 -22.32
C ALA A 428 -19.69 5.36 -22.54
N VAL A 429 -19.06 4.61 -21.61
CA VAL A 429 -19.00 3.14 -21.66
C VAL A 429 -20.36 2.51 -21.30
N LEU A 430 -21.09 3.11 -20.36
CA LEU A 430 -22.44 2.66 -19.99
C LEU A 430 -23.46 2.86 -21.12
N ASP A 431 -23.30 3.92 -21.91
CA ASP A 431 -24.17 4.23 -23.07
C ASP A 431 -23.95 3.28 -24.27
N VAL A 432 -22.87 2.48 -24.27
CA VAL A 432 -22.68 1.43 -25.28
C VAL A 432 -23.62 0.28 -24.91
N GLU A 433 -24.83 0.29 -25.48
CA GLU A 433 -25.73 -0.85 -25.37
C GLU A 433 -25.00 -2.12 -25.85
N PRO A 434 -25.11 -3.25 -25.13
CA PRO A 434 -24.59 -4.53 -25.62
C PRO A 434 -25.44 -4.94 -26.83
N ASP A 435 -25.03 -4.49 -28.02
CA ASP A 435 -25.68 -4.77 -29.30
C ASP A 435 -25.97 -6.27 -29.43
N THR A 436 -27.24 -6.63 -29.23
CA THR A 436 -27.78 -7.97 -29.53
C THR A 436 -28.33 -8.04 -30.95
N SER A 437 -28.24 -6.95 -31.72
CA SER A 437 -28.65 -6.86 -33.12
C SER A 437 -27.54 -6.29 -33.98
N ASN A 438 -27.22 -7.01 -35.07
CA ASN A 438 -26.13 -6.77 -36.03
C ASN A 438 -26.17 -5.44 -36.84
N ASP A 439 -26.84 -4.38 -36.39
CA ASP A 439 -26.88 -3.10 -37.12
C ASP A 439 -25.89 -2.09 -36.53
N SER A 440 -24.97 -1.61 -37.37
CA SER A 440 -23.73 -0.92 -37.00
C SER A 440 -23.92 0.45 -36.30
N ILE A 441 -24.17 0.45 -34.99
CA ILE A 441 -24.08 1.68 -34.19
C ILE A 441 -22.60 1.88 -33.82
N THR A 442 -22.04 3.01 -34.27
CA THR A 442 -20.67 3.37 -33.90
C THR A 442 -20.68 3.88 -32.45
N PRO A 443 -19.94 3.26 -31.52
CA PRO A 443 -19.92 3.68 -30.12
C PRO A 443 -19.39 5.12 -29.96
N PRO A 444 -19.78 5.84 -28.89
CA PRO A 444 -19.31 7.19 -28.63
C PRO A 444 -17.77 7.27 -28.67
N SER A 445 -17.27 8.30 -29.36
CA SER A 445 -15.83 8.49 -29.68
C SER A 445 -14.92 8.50 -28.44
N VAL A 446 -15.44 8.85 -27.26
CA VAL A 446 -14.65 8.96 -26.02
C VAL A 446 -14.42 7.59 -25.37
N ALA A 447 -15.39 6.68 -25.45
CA ALA A 447 -15.29 5.33 -24.91
C ALA A 447 -14.36 4.45 -25.75
N THR A 448 -14.23 4.75 -27.04
CA THR A 448 -13.37 4.02 -28.00
C THR A 448 -12.06 4.73 -28.32
N GLU A 449 -11.76 5.81 -27.60
CA GLU A 449 -10.53 6.54 -27.78
C GLU A 449 -9.33 5.59 -27.61
N ASP A 450 -8.47 5.56 -28.62
CA ASP A 450 -7.22 4.82 -28.60
C ASP A 450 -6.26 5.54 -27.63
N LEU A 451 -6.22 5.06 -26.38
CA LEU A 451 -5.37 5.60 -25.33
C LEU A 451 -3.89 5.69 -25.73
N GLY A 452 -3.43 4.76 -26.58
CA GLY A 452 -2.09 4.80 -27.15
C GLY A 452 -1.87 6.07 -27.98
N LYS A 453 -2.79 6.36 -28.92
CA LYS A 453 -2.72 7.57 -29.77
C LYS A 453 -2.88 8.85 -28.98
N ALA A 454 -3.80 8.89 -28.01
CA ALA A 454 -3.97 10.07 -27.15
C ALA A 454 -2.65 10.38 -26.42
N LEU A 455 -2.02 9.35 -25.83
CA LEU A 455 -0.75 9.49 -25.14
C LEU A 455 0.41 9.85 -26.09
N GLU A 456 0.42 9.33 -27.32
CA GLU A 456 1.38 9.74 -28.34
C GLU A 456 1.29 11.24 -28.66
N GLY A 457 0.06 11.79 -28.71
CA GLY A 457 -0.16 13.23 -28.81
C GLY A 457 0.49 14.01 -27.67
N VAL A 458 0.34 13.55 -26.42
CA VAL A 458 0.98 14.14 -25.24
C VAL A 458 2.50 14.08 -25.33
N ILE A 459 3.06 12.93 -25.74
CA ILE A 459 4.51 12.76 -25.95
C ILE A 459 5.03 13.75 -26.99
N ASN A 460 4.32 13.91 -28.10
CA ASN A 460 4.69 14.85 -29.15
C ASN A 460 4.64 16.31 -28.68
N ASN A 461 3.67 16.67 -27.84
CA ASN A 461 3.62 18.00 -27.21
C ASN A 461 4.85 18.25 -26.33
N ILE A 462 5.22 17.29 -25.48
CA ILE A 462 6.38 17.38 -24.58
C ILE A 462 7.69 17.45 -25.38
N LYS A 463 7.85 16.63 -26.41
CA LYS A 463 9.00 16.69 -27.35
C LYS A 463 9.09 18.05 -28.05
N GLY A 464 7.94 18.61 -28.42
CA GLY A 464 7.81 19.95 -28.97
C GLY A 464 8.08 21.07 -27.97
N LYS A 465 8.50 20.75 -26.73
CA LYS A 465 8.73 21.69 -25.62
C LYS A 465 7.50 22.52 -25.27
N ARG A 466 6.30 22.00 -25.53
CA ARG A 466 5.07 22.63 -25.08
C ARG A 466 4.91 22.40 -23.58
N ALA A 467 4.27 23.38 -22.95
CA ALA A 467 3.73 23.24 -21.62
C ALA A 467 2.87 21.98 -21.50
N VAL A 468 3.07 21.20 -20.43
CA VAL A 468 2.15 20.13 -20.03
C VAL A 468 0.86 20.79 -19.56
N SER A 469 -0.24 20.51 -20.24
CA SER A 469 -1.56 21.03 -19.90
C SER A 469 -2.28 20.16 -18.87
N LEU A 470 -3.37 20.68 -18.31
CA LEU A 470 -4.26 19.94 -17.41
C LEU A 470 -4.85 18.71 -18.12
N SER A 471 -5.25 18.86 -19.38
CA SER A 471 -5.75 17.76 -20.21
C SER A 471 -4.68 16.68 -20.49
N ASP A 472 -3.42 17.06 -20.64
CA ASP A 472 -2.34 16.08 -20.80
C ASP A 472 -2.21 15.22 -19.51
N CYS A 473 -2.35 15.86 -18.34
CA CYS A 473 -2.30 15.16 -17.05
C CYS A 473 -3.44 14.14 -16.91
N THR A 474 -4.67 14.51 -17.27
CA THR A 474 -5.83 13.60 -17.16
C THR A 474 -5.70 12.39 -18.08
N ILE A 475 -5.21 12.58 -19.31
CA ILE A 475 -4.92 11.48 -20.26
C ILE A 475 -3.86 10.55 -19.65
N ILE A 476 -2.77 11.09 -19.12
CA ILE A 476 -1.70 10.27 -18.52
C ILE A 476 -2.23 9.48 -17.32
N ILE A 477 -3.02 10.10 -16.43
CA ILE A 477 -3.62 9.43 -15.27
C ILE A 477 -4.52 8.28 -15.72
N ARG A 478 -5.40 8.50 -16.70
CA ARG A 478 -6.27 7.45 -17.26
C ARG A 478 -5.45 6.31 -17.88
N CYS A 479 -4.40 6.62 -18.65
CA CYS A 479 -3.50 5.63 -19.24
C CYS A 479 -2.78 4.79 -18.16
N VAL A 480 -2.29 5.43 -17.10
CA VAL A 480 -1.63 4.74 -15.98
C VAL A 480 -2.58 3.81 -15.24
N LEU A 481 -3.81 4.26 -14.95
CA LEU A 481 -4.83 3.42 -14.30
C LEU A 481 -5.23 2.23 -15.18
N ALA A 482 -5.39 2.46 -16.49
CA ALA A 482 -5.71 1.41 -17.44
C ALA A 482 -4.56 0.39 -17.55
N ALA A 483 -3.31 0.85 -17.67
CA ALA A 483 -2.14 -0.02 -17.68
C ALA A 483 -2.02 -0.82 -16.37
N TRP A 484 -2.23 -0.19 -15.22
CA TRP A 484 -2.24 -0.85 -13.91
C TRP A 484 -3.30 -1.95 -13.85
N ALA A 485 -4.57 -1.65 -14.17
CA ALA A 485 -5.65 -2.61 -14.09
C ALA A 485 -5.44 -3.82 -15.03
N PHE A 486 -4.80 -3.65 -16.18
CA PHE A 486 -4.51 -4.77 -17.07
C PHE A 486 -3.35 -5.65 -16.64
N THR A 487 -2.44 -5.13 -15.83
CA THR A 487 -1.14 -5.76 -15.58
C THR A 487 -0.93 -6.14 -14.12
N VAL A 488 -1.73 -5.61 -13.20
CA VAL A 488 -1.61 -5.87 -11.76
C VAL A 488 -1.85 -7.35 -11.45
N PRO A 489 -0.93 -8.01 -10.73
CA PRO A 489 -1.16 -9.35 -10.19
C PRO A 489 -2.44 -9.44 -9.37
N LEU A 490 -3.17 -10.55 -9.54
CA LEU A 490 -4.42 -10.79 -8.82
C LEU A 490 -4.15 -11.54 -7.50
N VAL A 491 -4.85 -11.11 -6.44
CA VAL A 491 -4.83 -11.75 -5.12
C VAL A 491 -6.26 -11.94 -4.61
N GLU A 492 -6.52 -13.11 -4.03
CA GLU A 492 -7.72 -13.42 -3.27
C GLU A 492 -7.35 -13.57 -1.79
N VAL A 493 -8.13 -12.95 -0.92
CA VAL A 493 -7.96 -13.08 0.53
C VAL A 493 -9.17 -13.78 1.11
N LYS A 494 -8.95 -14.66 2.10
CA LYS A 494 -10.02 -15.38 2.80
C LYS A 494 -9.74 -15.46 4.28
N GLN A 495 -10.79 -15.44 5.09
CA GLN A 495 -10.66 -15.58 6.54
C GLN A 495 -10.39 -17.04 6.94
N ALA A 496 -11.14 -17.97 6.37
CA ALA A 496 -11.02 -19.41 6.59
C ALA A 496 -10.81 -20.16 5.27
N ALA A 497 -10.28 -21.38 5.34
CA ALA A 497 -10.13 -22.23 4.17
C ALA A 497 -11.51 -22.83 3.81
N ASP A 498 -12.06 -22.42 2.67
CA ASP A 498 -13.26 -23.06 2.13
C ASP A 498 -12.89 -24.39 1.48
N SER A 499 -13.54 -25.47 1.90
CA SER A 499 -13.31 -26.82 1.37
C SER A 499 -13.83 -27.05 -0.06
N THR A 500 -14.48 -26.07 -0.69
CA THR A 500 -15.41 -26.32 -1.82
C THR A 500 -15.27 -25.42 -3.04
N THR A 501 -14.21 -24.63 -3.20
CA THR A 501 -14.02 -23.88 -4.46
C THR A 501 -13.63 -24.82 -5.61
N VAL A 502 -14.62 -25.24 -6.41
CA VAL A 502 -14.44 -25.96 -7.67
C VAL A 502 -13.76 -25.02 -8.67
N ARG A 503 -12.55 -25.38 -9.10
CA ARG A 503 -11.73 -24.56 -10.00
C ARG A 503 -12.10 -24.83 -11.46
N VAL A 504 -12.49 -23.80 -12.19
CA VAL A 504 -12.73 -23.89 -13.65
C VAL A 504 -11.64 -23.10 -14.38
N GLY A 505 -10.66 -23.80 -14.94
CA GLY A 505 -9.86 -23.43 -16.13
C GLY A 505 -9.04 -22.12 -16.18
N GLY A 506 -9.09 -21.24 -15.18
CA GLY A 506 -8.42 -19.93 -15.20
C GLY A 506 -7.07 -19.88 -14.48
N LYS A 507 -6.29 -18.81 -14.75
CA LYS A 507 -5.09 -18.46 -13.98
C LYS A 507 -5.50 -18.26 -12.52
N ILE A 508 -4.94 -19.07 -11.62
CA ILE A 508 -5.32 -19.05 -10.21
C ILE A 508 -4.73 -17.78 -9.57
N PRO A 509 -5.56 -16.89 -9.00
CA PRO A 509 -5.05 -15.75 -8.25
C PRO A 509 -4.24 -16.24 -7.04
N ASN A 510 -3.29 -15.42 -6.59
CA ASN A 510 -2.57 -15.69 -5.35
C ASN A 510 -3.59 -15.74 -4.20
N GLU A 511 -3.63 -16.81 -3.41
CA GLU A 511 -4.64 -16.99 -2.37
C GLU A 511 -3.99 -16.86 -0.98
N ILE A 512 -4.46 -15.89 -0.18
CA ILE A 512 -4.00 -15.67 1.19
C ILE A 512 -5.14 -15.99 2.15
N VAL A 513 -4.98 -17.07 2.90
CA VAL A 513 -5.95 -17.50 3.91
C VAL A 513 -5.42 -17.18 5.30
N LEU A 514 -6.10 -16.30 6.04
CA LEU A 514 -5.64 -15.88 7.38
C LEU A 514 -5.51 -17.06 8.34
N ALA A 515 -6.45 -18.01 8.27
CA ALA A 515 -6.44 -19.23 9.07
C ALA A 515 -5.18 -20.10 8.85
N ASN A 516 -4.60 -20.05 7.65
CA ASN A 516 -3.43 -20.84 7.30
C ASN A 516 -2.12 -20.19 7.76
N LEU A 517 -2.14 -18.91 8.16
CA LEU A 517 -0.95 -18.24 8.69
C LEU A 517 -0.68 -18.68 10.15
N PRO A 518 0.59 -18.73 10.58
CA PRO A 518 0.92 -19.15 11.94
C PRO A 518 0.48 -18.14 13.01
N PRO A 519 -0.16 -18.56 14.13
CA PRO A 519 -0.81 -17.67 15.10
C PRO A 519 0.10 -16.63 15.74
N VAL A 520 1.36 -17.00 16.03
CA VAL A 520 2.37 -16.13 16.63
C VAL A 520 3.70 -16.42 15.95
N LEU A 521 4.35 -15.36 15.46
CA LEU A 521 5.64 -15.43 14.80
C LEU A 521 6.67 -14.57 15.54
N ALA A 522 7.93 -14.94 15.39
CA ALA A 522 9.09 -14.18 15.81
C ALA A 522 9.76 -13.57 14.58
N LEU A 523 9.71 -12.24 14.44
CA LEU A 523 10.47 -11.53 13.41
C LEU A 523 11.93 -11.42 13.87
N CYS A 524 12.84 -12.05 13.14
CA CYS A 524 14.27 -12.19 13.47
C CYS A 524 15.17 -11.20 12.75
#